data_AF-A0A3B6DN90-F1
#
_entry.id   AF-A0A3B6DN90-F1
#
_cell.length_a   1.000
_cell.length_b   1.000
_cell.length_c   1.000
_cell.angle_alpha   90.00
_cell.angle_beta   90.00
_cell.angle_gamma   90.00
#
_symmetry.space_group_name_H-M   'P 1'
#
loop_
_entity.id
_entity.type
_entity.pdbx_description
1 polymer ?
#
loop_
_entity_poly.entity_id
_entity_poly.type
_entity_poly.pdbx_seq_one_letter_code
_entity_poly.pdbx_strand_id
1 'polypeptide(L)'
;MPVPPSPLEVRREQLDTMVNGCSDVGFVQRKPGRGDTTLSVSCFDKINRWCIVGIQGALLSHILEPLYLSTITIGQSPGGAPDGFCIESNVVKVLGARLSCLSRKFPDPFKPNKPLFFEAPIPPQEFQQTSGDIPPLTCGYSICWNKSGLHEVVLGTTGRKQGTSSKAASLPSTESLLCKIRLAEAFISLEHSLVTKFRHENISYRAIKDMACEYQQMLDLLRKAPFFARWHAKPVSVDSFTVPR
;
A
#
# COMPACT_ATOMS: atom_id res chain seq x y z
N MET A 1 20.24 23.61 35.27
CA MET A 1 21.28 23.28 34.28
C MET A 1 20.69 22.28 33.31
N PRO A 2 20.53 22.60 32.01
CA PRO A 2 20.04 21.63 31.05
C PRO A 2 21.05 20.48 30.95
N VAL A 3 20.54 19.25 30.99
CA VAL A 3 21.36 18.04 30.78
C VAL A 3 21.82 18.05 29.32
N PRO A 4 23.12 17.88 29.02
CA PRO A 4 23.57 17.79 27.63
C PRO A 4 22.91 16.58 26.96
N PRO A 5 22.46 16.70 25.70
CA PRO A 5 21.85 15.59 24.98
C PRO A 5 22.83 14.42 24.88
N SER A 6 22.28 13.20 24.97
CA SER A 6 23.11 12.00 24.88
C SER A 6 23.76 11.89 23.49
N PRO A 7 24.92 11.22 23.34
CA PRO A 7 25.57 11.03 22.03
C PRO A 7 24.68 10.34 20.98
N LEU A 8 23.63 9.63 21.42
CA LEU A 8 22.62 8.99 20.56
C LEU A 8 21.56 9.97 20.06
N GLU A 9 21.22 10.99 20.85
CA GLU A 9 20.30 12.07 20.43
C GLU A 9 20.99 13.04 19.47
N VAL A 10 22.27 13.36 19.71
CA VAL A 10 23.09 14.17 18.79
C VAL A 10 23.26 13.46 17.44
N ARG A 11 23.39 12.12 17.43
CA ARG A 11 23.41 11.34 16.18
C ARG A 11 22.08 11.33 15.45
N ARG A 12 20.94 11.42 16.14
CA ARG A 12 19.62 11.51 15.53
C ARG A 12 19.37 12.89 14.94
N GLU A 13 19.71 13.95 15.67
CA GLU A 13 19.62 15.32 15.15
C GLU A 13 20.59 15.56 13.97
N GLN A 14 21.82 15.04 14.02
CA GLN A 14 22.73 15.14 12.86
C GLN A 14 22.27 14.34 11.64
N LEU A 15 21.45 13.30 11.82
CA LEU A 15 20.84 12.55 10.72
C LEU A 15 19.58 13.25 10.18
N ASP A 16 18.86 14.00 11.02
CA ASP A 16 17.68 14.78 10.63
C ASP A 16 18.03 16.18 10.09
N THR A 17 19.23 16.71 10.35
CA THR A 17 19.68 18.05 9.89
C THR A 17 20.55 18.00 8.61
N MET A 18 20.84 16.82 8.10
CA MET A 18 21.42 16.65 6.76
C MET A 18 20.53 15.70 5.98
N VAL A 19 19.67 16.26 5.12
CA VAL A 19 19.36 15.80 3.75
C VAL A 19 18.11 16.51 3.27
N ASN A 20 18.35 17.54 2.45
CA ASN A 20 17.44 17.93 1.38
C ASN A 20 17.10 16.68 0.55
N GLY A 21 15.81 16.50 0.26
CA GLY A 21 15.27 15.34 -0.45
C GLY A 21 16.13 14.90 -1.63
N CYS A 22 16.35 13.58 -1.73
CA CYS A 22 17.22 12.89 -2.69
C CYS A 22 18.61 12.50 -2.17
N SER A 23 18.69 11.82 -1.02
CA SER A 23 19.79 10.89 -0.75
C SER A 23 19.26 9.46 -0.63
N ASP A 24 19.65 8.66 -1.63
CA ASP A 24 19.83 7.20 -1.59
C ASP A 24 18.75 6.33 -0.92
N VAL A 25 17.60 6.19 -1.58
CA VAL A 25 16.55 5.21 -1.24
C VAL A 25 16.75 3.94 -2.08
N GLY A 26 17.82 3.19 -1.79
CA GLY A 26 18.18 1.98 -2.55
C GLY A 26 17.23 0.79 -2.38
N PHE A 27 16.24 0.87 -1.48
CA PHE A 27 15.33 -0.24 -1.15
C PHE A 27 13.92 0.22 -0.76
N VAL A 28 12.99 -0.73 -0.76
CA VAL A 28 11.60 -0.56 -0.26
C VAL A 28 11.58 0.01 1.16
N GLN A 29 10.76 1.05 1.37
CA GLN A 29 10.63 1.74 2.65
C GLN A 29 9.41 1.26 3.45
N ARG A 30 9.52 1.30 4.78
CA ARG A 30 8.40 1.07 5.71
C ARG A 30 7.78 2.40 6.13
N LYS A 31 6.47 2.39 6.40
CA LYS A 31 5.78 3.56 6.96
C LYS A 31 6.26 3.81 8.39
N PRO A 32 6.51 5.09 8.75
CA PRO A 32 6.76 5.45 10.14
C PRO A 32 5.53 5.07 10.99
N GLY A 33 5.77 4.66 12.24
CA GLY A 33 4.74 4.50 13.25
C GLY A 33 4.79 5.65 14.26
N ARG A 34 3.87 5.65 15.23
CA ARG A 34 4.00 6.49 16.44
C ARG A 34 4.95 5.79 17.42
N GLY A 35 6.23 5.70 17.05
CA GLY A 35 7.23 4.84 17.67
C GLY A 35 7.94 3.98 16.62
N ASP A 36 7.94 2.66 16.82
CA ASP A 36 8.54 1.73 15.86
C ASP A 36 7.89 1.81 14.47
N THR A 37 8.70 1.60 13.43
CA THR A 37 8.22 1.52 12.05
C THR A 37 7.21 0.39 11.88
N THR A 38 6.12 0.65 11.16
CA THR A 38 5.09 -0.36 10.93
C THR A 38 5.58 -1.49 10.02
N LEU A 39 4.91 -2.65 10.03
CA LEU A 39 5.12 -3.72 9.03
C LEU A 39 4.51 -3.39 7.65
N SER A 40 4.10 -2.15 7.41
CA SER A 40 3.51 -1.72 6.14
C SER A 40 4.54 -0.96 5.32
N VAL A 41 4.74 -1.37 4.09
CA VAL A 41 5.57 -0.65 3.13
C VAL A 41 4.95 0.71 2.76
N SER A 42 5.76 1.64 2.26
CA SER A 42 5.35 2.96 1.80
C SER A 42 4.26 2.86 0.73
N CYS A 43 3.42 3.90 0.59
CA CYS A 43 2.38 3.92 -0.44
C CYS A 43 2.98 3.90 -1.84
N PHE A 44 4.07 4.63 -2.06
CA PHE A 44 4.70 4.70 -3.36
C PHE A 44 5.33 3.34 -3.77
N ASP A 45 5.91 2.58 -2.83
CA ASP A 45 6.41 1.24 -3.14
C ASP A 45 5.29 0.24 -3.46
N LYS A 46 4.10 0.40 -2.87
CA LYS A 46 2.90 -0.36 -3.27
C LYS A 46 2.48 -0.03 -4.70
N ILE A 47 2.47 1.26 -5.06
CA ILE A 47 2.16 1.71 -6.42
C ILE A 47 3.17 1.15 -7.42
N ASN A 48 4.47 1.18 -7.08
CA ASN A 48 5.53 0.58 -7.90
C ASN A 48 5.29 -0.92 -8.11
N ARG A 49 4.92 -1.65 -7.05
CA ARG A 49 4.54 -3.06 -7.15
C ARG A 49 3.32 -3.25 -8.05
N TRP A 50 2.28 -2.42 -7.93
CA TRP A 50 1.09 -2.50 -8.79
C TRP A 50 1.41 -2.25 -10.26
N CYS A 51 2.39 -1.40 -10.57
CA CYS A 51 2.87 -1.21 -11.95
C CYS A 51 3.51 -2.47 -12.53
N ILE A 52 3.78 -3.50 -11.73
CA ILE A 52 4.47 -4.72 -12.15
C ILE A 52 3.50 -5.91 -12.12
N VAL A 53 2.89 -6.16 -10.96
CA VAL A 53 2.00 -7.32 -10.73
C VAL A 53 0.51 -7.02 -10.95
N GLY A 54 0.18 -5.77 -11.23
CA GLY A 54 -1.20 -5.30 -11.33
C GLY A 54 -1.87 -5.03 -9.98
N ILE A 55 -3.00 -4.32 -10.01
CA ILE A 55 -3.76 -3.89 -8.83
C ILE A 55 -4.70 -4.96 -8.29
N GLN A 56 -5.08 -5.94 -9.12
CA GLN A 56 -6.10 -6.95 -8.84
C GLN A 56 -5.69 -7.92 -7.71
N GLY A 57 -4.38 -8.12 -7.53
CA GLY A 57 -3.85 -9.04 -6.53
C GLY A 57 -4.09 -10.52 -6.85
N ALA A 58 -3.63 -11.39 -5.95
CA ALA A 58 -3.59 -12.84 -6.18
C ALA A 58 -4.96 -13.53 -6.28
N LEU A 59 -6.00 -13.00 -5.60
CA LEU A 59 -7.33 -13.62 -5.68
C LEU A 59 -7.94 -13.38 -7.07
N LEU A 60 -8.02 -12.12 -7.49
CA LEU A 60 -8.64 -11.78 -8.76
C LEU A 60 -7.80 -12.21 -9.96
N SER A 61 -6.49 -12.45 -9.81
CA SER A 61 -5.67 -13.02 -10.90
C SER A 61 -6.06 -14.45 -11.31
N HIS A 62 -6.91 -15.14 -10.52
CA HIS A 62 -7.51 -16.41 -10.96
C HIS A 62 -8.49 -16.23 -12.12
N ILE A 63 -9.05 -15.02 -12.30
CA ILE A 63 -10.12 -14.75 -13.27
C ILE A 63 -9.88 -13.51 -14.14
N LEU A 64 -8.89 -12.68 -13.81
CA LEU A 64 -8.53 -11.48 -14.55
C LEU A 64 -7.07 -11.54 -15.00
N GLU A 65 -6.81 -11.06 -16.21
CA GLU A 65 -5.49 -10.59 -16.59
C GLU A 65 -5.04 -9.40 -15.69
N PRO A 66 -3.73 -9.12 -15.60
CA PRO A 66 -3.21 -8.04 -14.77
C PRO A 66 -3.83 -6.68 -15.11
N LEU A 67 -4.43 -6.05 -14.10
CA LEU A 67 -5.03 -4.73 -14.22
C LEU A 67 -4.01 -3.67 -13.81
N TYR A 68 -3.85 -2.64 -14.62
CA TYR A 68 -2.91 -1.55 -14.36
C TYR A 68 -3.63 -0.20 -14.36
N LEU A 69 -3.10 0.74 -13.57
CA LEU A 69 -3.56 2.13 -13.60
C LEU A 69 -3.03 2.81 -14.85
N SER A 70 -3.89 3.44 -15.63
CA SER A 70 -3.45 4.23 -16.80
C SER A 70 -2.87 5.58 -16.37
N THR A 71 -3.41 6.16 -15.29
CA THR A 71 -3.05 7.51 -14.83
C THR A 71 -2.95 7.57 -13.31
N ILE A 72 -2.10 8.47 -12.80
CA ILE A 72 -1.97 8.80 -11.38
C ILE A 72 -1.89 10.33 -11.26
N THR A 73 -2.89 10.92 -10.61
CA THR A 73 -2.93 12.37 -10.36
C THR A 73 -2.56 12.67 -8.92
N ILE A 74 -1.63 13.61 -8.71
CA ILE A 74 -1.10 13.99 -7.41
C ILE A 74 -1.56 15.41 -7.10
N GLY A 75 -2.27 15.60 -5.98
CA GLY A 75 -2.66 16.93 -5.51
C GLY A 75 -1.47 17.73 -5.02
N GLN A 76 -1.41 19.01 -5.37
CA GLN A 76 -0.36 19.92 -4.92
C GLN A 76 -0.60 20.41 -3.49
N SER A 77 0.51 20.63 -2.78
CA SER A 77 0.51 21.32 -1.49
C SER A 77 0.37 22.84 -1.72
N PRO A 78 -0.33 23.58 -0.83
CA PRO A 78 -0.37 25.05 -0.88
C PRO A 78 1.01 25.72 -0.84
N GLY A 79 1.99 25.07 -0.18
CA GLY A 79 3.37 25.55 -0.12
C GLY A 79 4.18 25.30 -1.41
N GLY A 80 3.53 24.80 -2.47
CA GLY A 80 4.19 24.37 -3.69
C GLY A 80 5.12 23.18 -3.46
N ALA A 81 5.72 22.71 -4.56
CA ALA A 81 6.93 21.92 -4.46
C ALA A 81 8.13 22.86 -4.22
N PRO A 82 9.23 22.40 -3.58
CA PRO A 82 10.46 23.17 -3.49
C PRO A 82 10.89 23.72 -4.86
N ASP A 83 11.54 24.88 -4.91
CA ASP A 83 11.97 25.51 -6.16
C ASP A 83 12.74 24.52 -7.06
N GLY A 84 12.27 24.37 -8.30
CA GLY A 84 12.85 23.45 -9.28
C GLY A 84 12.43 21.97 -9.13
N PHE A 85 11.58 21.62 -8.16
CA PHE A 85 11.05 20.26 -8.00
C PHE A 85 9.72 20.11 -8.74
N CYS A 86 9.75 19.48 -9.91
CA CYS A 86 8.53 19.02 -10.58
C CYS A 86 8.17 17.61 -10.09
N ILE A 87 7.00 17.45 -9.46
CA ILE A 87 6.56 16.18 -8.87
C ILE A 87 6.44 15.13 -9.98
N GLU A 88 5.83 15.49 -11.11
CA GLU A 88 5.65 14.59 -12.25
C GLU A 88 6.97 14.01 -12.73
N SER A 89 7.94 14.87 -13.07
CA SER A 89 9.24 14.45 -13.61
C SER A 89 10.03 13.59 -12.63
N ASN A 90 9.98 13.92 -11.33
CA ASN A 90 10.67 13.16 -10.30
C ASN A 90 10.04 11.78 -10.11
N VAL A 91 8.71 11.70 -10.07
CA VAL A 91 7.99 10.43 -9.93
C VAL A 91 8.23 9.53 -11.14
N VAL A 92 8.17 10.07 -12.35
CA VAL A 92 8.49 9.34 -13.60
C VAL A 92 9.93 8.81 -13.58
N LYS A 93 10.90 9.65 -13.20
CA LYS A 93 12.31 9.27 -13.10
C LYS A 93 12.52 8.12 -12.11
N VAL A 94 11.97 8.23 -10.90
CA VAL A 94 12.12 7.22 -9.85
C VAL A 94 11.41 5.91 -10.21
N LEU A 95 10.19 5.98 -10.72
CA LEU A 95 9.47 4.78 -11.19
C LEU A 95 10.24 4.10 -12.32
N GLY A 96 10.68 4.88 -13.31
CA GLY A 96 11.46 4.39 -14.45
C GLY A 96 12.74 3.67 -14.03
N ALA A 97 13.49 4.25 -13.07
CA ALA A 97 14.69 3.64 -12.51
C ALA A 97 14.40 2.32 -11.76
N ARG A 98 13.29 2.24 -11.02
CA ARG A 98 12.90 1.01 -10.31
C ARG A 98 12.44 -0.09 -11.26
N LEU A 99 11.73 0.27 -12.34
CA LEU A 99 11.31 -0.67 -13.37
C LEU A 99 12.47 -1.17 -14.21
N SER A 100 13.50 -0.35 -14.46
CA SER A 100 14.68 -0.77 -15.23
C SER A 100 15.55 -1.79 -14.50
N CYS A 101 15.44 -1.89 -13.16
CA CYS A 101 16.10 -2.93 -12.35
C CYS A 101 15.48 -4.33 -12.52
N LEU A 102 14.34 -4.47 -13.21
CA LEU A 102 13.68 -5.76 -13.42
C LEU A 102 14.28 -6.53 -14.60
N SER A 103 14.21 -7.86 -14.55
CA SER A 103 14.51 -8.72 -15.70
C SER A 103 13.68 -8.30 -16.91
N ARG A 104 14.26 -8.33 -18.12
CA ARG A 104 13.53 -8.01 -19.37
C ARG A 104 12.51 -9.09 -19.76
N LYS A 105 12.56 -10.27 -19.16
CA LYS A 105 11.63 -11.39 -19.42
C LYS A 105 10.59 -11.44 -18.31
N PHE A 106 9.36 -11.08 -18.65
CA PHE A 106 8.19 -11.19 -17.79
C PHE A 106 7.35 -12.38 -18.26
N PRO A 107 6.77 -13.17 -17.34
CA PRO A 107 5.81 -14.20 -17.73
C PRO A 107 4.57 -13.52 -18.30
N ASP A 108 4.06 -14.04 -19.42
CA ASP A 108 2.75 -13.63 -19.92
C ASP A 108 1.69 -13.91 -18.83
N PRO A 109 0.65 -13.07 -18.69
CA PRO A 109 0.36 -11.83 -19.43
C PRO A 109 0.96 -10.54 -18.83
N PHE A 110 1.91 -10.62 -17.89
CA PHE A 110 2.41 -9.46 -17.15
C PHE A 110 3.29 -8.54 -18.00
N LYS A 111 3.05 -7.24 -17.88
CA LYS A 111 3.83 -6.20 -18.58
C LYS A 111 4.09 -5.04 -17.61
N PRO A 112 5.35 -4.56 -17.48
CA PRO A 112 5.62 -3.36 -16.70
C PRO A 112 4.82 -2.18 -17.22
N ASN A 113 3.95 -1.64 -16.37
CA ASN A 113 3.14 -0.48 -16.66
C ASN A 113 3.89 0.81 -16.31
N LYS A 114 3.75 1.82 -17.17
CA LYS A 114 4.23 3.19 -16.96
C LYS A 114 3.01 4.11 -17.03
N PRO A 115 2.31 4.35 -15.90
CA PRO A 115 1.16 5.24 -15.89
C PRO A 115 1.59 6.67 -16.25
N LEU A 116 0.66 7.43 -16.82
CA LEU A 116 0.81 8.88 -16.96
C LEU A 116 0.64 9.54 -15.59
N PHE A 117 1.51 10.48 -15.27
CA PHE A 117 1.43 11.24 -14.03
C PHE A 117 0.91 12.65 -14.33
N PHE A 118 0.05 13.16 -13.46
CA PHE A 118 -0.49 14.50 -13.56
C PHE A 118 -0.39 15.21 -12.21
N GLU A 119 -0.14 16.51 -12.25
CA GLU A 119 -0.27 17.37 -11.08
C GLU A 119 -1.65 18.02 -11.10
N ALA A 120 -2.40 17.84 -10.00
CA ALA A 120 -3.66 18.53 -9.81
C ALA A 120 -3.40 19.97 -9.36
N PRO A 121 -4.31 20.92 -9.65
CA PRO A 121 -4.19 22.27 -9.14
C PRO A 121 -4.18 22.28 -7.60
N ILE A 122 -3.64 23.35 -7.03
CA ILE A 122 -3.73 23.62 -5.60
C ILE A 122 -5.23 23.65 -5.22
N PRO A 123 -5.66 22.90 -4.19
CA PRO A 123 -7.06 22.88 -3.79
C PRO A 123 -7.51 24.27 -3.31
N PRO A 124 -8.79 24.64 -3.44
CA PRO A 124 -9.34 25.89 -2.90
C PRO A 124 -9.03 26.07 -1.41
N GLN A 125 -8.91 27.32 -0.95
CA GLN A 125 -8.42 27.67 0.38
C GLN A 125 -9.23 27.01 1.51
N GLU A 126 -10.54 26.86 1.33
CA GLU A 126 -11.46 26.19 2.25
C GLU A 126 -11.21 24.68 2.42
N PHE A 127 -10.48 24.06 1.48
CA PHE A 127 -10.07 22.65 1.54
C PHE A 127 -8.57 22.49 1.87
N GLN A 128 -7.84 23.59 2.04
CA GLN A 128 -6.45 23.57 2.47
C GLN A 128 -6.36 23.37 3.99
N GLN A 129 -5.27 22.79 4.46
CA GLN A 129 -4.99 22.72 5.89
C GLN A 129 -4.76 24.14 6.43
N THR A 130 -5.46 24.50 7.50
CA THR A 130 -5.27 25.79 8.17
C THR A 130 -3.86 25.86 8.75
N SER A 131 -3.13 26.91 8.41
CA SER A 131 -1.85 27.25 9.03
C SER A 131 -2.09 27.63 10.50
N GLY A 132 -1.43 26.95 11.43
CA GLY A 132 -1.46 27.29 12.85
C GLY A 132 -0.13 26.91 13.52
N ASP A 133 0.10 27.43 14.73
CA ASP A 133 1.36 27.24 15.47
C ASP A 133 1.61 25.77 15.89
N ILE A 134 0.58 24.93 15.86
CA ILE A 134 0.64 23.52 16.22
C ILE A 134 0.59 22.67 14.94
N PRO A 135 1.55 21.75 14.72
CA PRO A 135 1.48 20.81 13.60
C PRO A 135 0.15 20.05 13.60
N PRO A 136 -0.57 20.01 12.47
CA PRO A 136 -1.88 19.37 12.42
C PRO A 136 -1.77 17.88 12.75
N LEU A 137 -2.57 17.43 13.73
CA LEU A 137 -2.63 16.02 14.08
C LEU A 137 -3.38 15.26 12.98
N THR A 138 -2.73 14.24 12.40
CA THR A 138 -3.39 13.38 11.42
C THR A 138 -4.58 12.66 12.03
N CYS A 139 -5.71 12.67 11.32
CA CYS A 139 -6.91 11.93 11.70
C CYS A 139 -6.61 10.43 11.84
N GLY A 140 -7.11 9.82 12.92
CA GLY A 140 -6.99 8.37 13.17
C GLY A 140 -8.04 7.53 12.44
N TYR A 141 -8.92 8.14 11.65
CA TYR A 141 -9.99 7.48 10.91
C TYR A 141 -9.66 7.39 9.42
N SER A 142 -10.16 6.34 8.77
CA SER A 142 -10.13 6.14 7.33
C SER A 142 -11.57 5.98 6.83
N ILE A 143 -11.99 6.83 5.91
CA ILE A 143 -13.30 6.74 5.26
C ILE A 143 -13.14 5.89 3.99
N CYS A 144 -14.00 4.89 3.83
CA CYS A 144 -13.98 3.96 2.70
C CYS A 144 -15.37 3.96 2.05
N TRP A 145 -15.44 4.19 0.73
CA TRP A 145 -16.71 4.18 0.01
C TRP A 145 -16.56 3.67 -1.43
N ASN A 146 -17.65 3.22 -2.05
CA ASN A 146 -17.70 2.90 -3.48
C ASN A 146 -19.09 3.17 -4.07
N LYS A 147 -19.21 3.10 -5.40
CA LYS A 147 -20.48 3.29 -6.12
C LYS A 147 -21.52 2.20 -5.88
N SER A 148 -21.11 1.08 -5.29
CA SER A 148 -21.93 -0.11 -5.04
C SER A 148 -22.49 -0.14 -3.61
N GLY A 149 -22.50 1.00 -2.91
CA GLY A 149 -23.10 1.13 -1.60
C GLY A 149 -22.18 0.83 -0.42
N LEU A 150 -20.88 0.57 -0.64
CA LEU A 150 -19.92 0.58 0.47
C LEU A 150 -19.82 2.00 1.01
N HIS A 151 -20.01 2.15 2.32
CA HIS A 151 -19.67 3.36 3.07
C HIS A 151 -19.36 2.95 4.51
N GLU A 152 -18.11 3.06 4.93
CA GLU A 152 -17.67 2.74 6.29
C GLU A 152 -16.54 3.65 6.76
N VAL A 153 -16.46 3.84 8.08
CA VAL A 153 -15.35 4.53 8.74
C VAL A 153 -14.57 3.50 9.54
N VAL A 154 -13.26 3.44 9.36
CA VAL A 154 -12.35 2.48 9.99
C VAL A 154 -11.35 3.20 10.88
N LEU A 155 -11.13 2.65 12.08
CA LEU A 155 -10.09 3.09 13.01
C LEU A 155 -8.72 2.65 12.48
N GLY A 156 -7.84 3.59 12.14
CA GLY A 156 -6.51 3.31 11.60
C GLY A 156 -5.59 2.53 12.56
N THR A 157 -5.85 2.60 13.87
CA THR A 157 -5.08 1.88 14.89
C THR A 157 -5.45 0.41 15.01
N THR A 158 -6.72 0.05 14.79
CA THR A 158 -7.22 -1.32 14.98
C THR A 158 -7.59 -2.02 13.67
N GLY A 159 -7.81 -1.25 12.60
CA GLY A 159 -8.37 -1.76 11.34
C GLY A 159 -9.84 -2.18 11.44
N ARG A 160 -10.54 -1.80 12.52
CA ARG A 160 -11.96 -2.13 12.77
C ARG A 160 -12.87 -0.94 12.50
N LYS A 161 -14.15 -1.20 12.24
CA LYS A 161 -15.18 -0.16 12.03
C LYS A 161 -15.26 0.78 13.24
N GLN A 162 -15.56 2.05 12.99
CA GLN A 162 -15.81 3.06 14.03
C GLN A 162 -16.92 2.59 14.98
N GLY A 163 -16.80 2.93 16.26
CA GLY A 163 -17.71 2.49 17.32
C GLY A 163 -17.32 1.15 17.97
N THR A 164 -16.27 0.49 17.46
CA THR A 164 -15.75 -0.74 18.07
C THR A 164 -15.11 -0.46 19.42
N SER A 165 -15.62 -1.10 20.47
CA SER A 165 -14.97 -1.12 21.78
C SER A 165 -13.78 -2.08 21.78
N SER A 166 -12.83 -1.90 22.71
CA SER A 166 -11.68 -2.80 22.88
C SER A 166 -12.11 -4.26 23.12
N LYS A 167 -13.23 -4.47 23.85
CA LYS A 167 -13.80 -5.80 24.12
C LYS A 167 -14.43 -6.45 22.89
N ALA A 168 -14.90 -5.64 21.93
CA ALA A 168 -15.58 -6.10 20.71
C ALA A 168 -14.64 -6.23 19.50
N ALA A 169 -13.36 -5.89 19.64
CA ALA A 169 -12.41 -5.81 18.52
C ALA A 169 -12.13 -7.14 17.80
N SER A 170 -12.59 -8.27 18.33
CA SER A 170 -12.54 -9.59 17.70
C SER A 170 -13.86 -10.02 17.04
N LEU A 171 -14.95 -9.28 17.22
CA LEU A 171 -16.27 -9.67 16.72
C LEU A 171 -16.36 -9.46 15.20
N PRO A 172 -16.97 -10.40 14.45
CA PRO A 172 -17.15 -10.27 13.00
C PRO A 172 -17.92 -9.02 12.56
N SER A 173 -18.83 -8.51 13.40
CA SER A 173 -19.60 -7.29 13.13
C SER A 173 -18.74 -6.01 13.05
N THR A 174 -17.54 -6.05 13.63
CA THR A 174 -16.60 -4.91 13.66
C THR A 174 -15.63 -4.93 12.47
N GLU A 175 -15.66 -5.96 11.64
CA GLU A 175 -14.79 -6.10 10.48
C GLU A 175 -15.15 -5.09 9.39
N SER A 176 -14.11 -4.43 8.87
CA SER A 176 -14.20 -3.68 7.61
C SER A 176 -14.54 -4.63 6.46
N LEU A 177 -15.40 -4.18 5.53
CA LEU A 177 -15.71 -4.94 4.31
C LEU A 177 -14.49 -5.06 3.37
N LEU A 178 -13.44 -4.26 3.61
CA LEU A 178 -12.17 -4.30 2.88
C LEU A 178 -11.09 -5.15 3.57
N CYS A 179 -11.41 -5.80 4.70
CA CYS A 179 -10.48 -6.68 5.36
C CYS A 179 -10.32 -8.01 4.59
N LYS A 180 -9.23 -8.74 4.87
CA LYS A 180 -8.86 -9.95 4.10
C LYS A 180 -9.95 -11.01 4.06
N ILE A 181 -10.61 -11.26 5.19
CA ILE A 181 -11.64 -12.30 5.29
C ILE A 181 -12.88 -11.92 4.47
N ARG A 182 -13.34 -10.66 4.55
CA ARG A 182 -14.49 -10.17 3.78
C ARG A 182 -14.23 -10.11 2.27
N LEU A 183 -13.01 -9.72 1.87
CA LEU A 183 -12.62 -9.77 0.46
C LEU A 183 -12.49 -11.22 -0.07
N ALA A 184 -12.09 -12.16 0.79
CA ALA A 184 -12.02 -13.58 0.44
C ALA A 184 -13.41 -14.19 0.30
N GLU A 185 -14.33 -13.90 1.23
CA GLU A 185 -15.75 -14.28 1.14
C GLU A 185 -16.34 -13.76 -0.17
N ALA A 186 -16.19 -12.46 -0.44
CA ALA A 186 -16.70 -11.83 -1.66
C ALA A 186 -16.13 -12.49 -2.94
N PHE A 187 -14.85 -12.86 -2.93
CA PHE A 187 -14.23 -13.58 -4.04
C PHE A 187 -14.85 -14.97 -4.24
N ILE A 188 -15.03 -15.76 -3.18
CA ILE A 188 -15.59 -17.12 -3.26
C ILE A 188 -17.07 -17.10 -3.68
N SER A 189 -17.81 -16.04 -3.31
CA SER A 189 -19.20 -15.84 -3.73
C SER A 189 -19.37 -15.54 -5.23
N LEU A 190 -18.29 -15.23 -5.97
CA LEU A 190 -18.38 -14.96 -7.41
C LEU A 190 -18.82 -16.21 -8.19
N GLU A 191 -19.84 -16.06 -9.03
CA GLU A 191 -20.33 -17.11 -9.94
C GLU A 191 -19.43 -17.22 -11.17
N HIS A 192 -18.22 -17.75 -10.98
CA HIS A 192 -17.24 -17.95 -12.05
C HIS A 192 -16.65 -19.36 -11.99
N SER A 193 -16.52 -20.03 -13.13
CA SER A 193 -16.09 -21.45 -13.23
C SER A 193 -14.73 -21.71 -12.57
N LEU A 194 -13.79 -20.77 -12.69
CA LEU A 194 -12.46 -20.88 -12.05
C LEU A 194 -12.49 -20.63 -10.52
N VAL A 195 -13.57 -20.06 -10.00
CA VAL A 195 -13.74 -19.76 -8.56
C VAL A 195 -14.53 -20.84 -7.85
N THR A 196 -15.52 -21.46 -8.51
CA THR A 196 -16.39 -22.48 -7.91
C THR A 196 -15.61 -23.66 -7.31
N LYS A 197 -14.44 -24.00 -7.87
CA LYS A 197 -13.53 -25.01 -7.31
C LYS A 197 -13.14 -24.74 -5.84
N PHE A 198 -13.07 -23.47 -5.42
CA PHE A 198 -12.69 -23.10 -4.05
C PHE A 198 -13.85 -23.21 -3.05
N ARG A 199 -15.10 -23.35 -3.50
CA ARG A 199 -16.29 -23.42 -2.63
C ARG A 199 -16.40 -24.74 -1.88
N HIS A 200 -15.94 -25.82 -2.51
CA HIS A 200 -16.16 -27.18 -2.02
C HIS A 200 -15.03 -27.68 -1.11
N GLU A 201 -13.86 -27.06 -1.18
CA GLU A 201 -12.69 -27.42 -0.39
C GLU A 201 -12.61 -26.61 0.91
N ASN A 202 -11.98 -27.17 1.94
CA ASN A 202 -11.64 -26.42 3.16
C ASN A 202 -10.27 -25.77 2.95
N ILE A 203 -10.23 -24.71 2.14
CA ILE A 203 -8.99 -24.07 1.68
C ILE A 203 -8.69 -22.80 2.50
N SER A 204 -7.41 -22.62 2.84
CA SER A 204 -6.97 -21.40 3.51
C SER A 204 -6.87 -20.23 2.52
N TYR A 205 -7.07 -19.01 3.02
CA TYR A 205 -6.89 -17.79 2.24
C TYR A 205 -5.50 -17.73 1.57
N ARG A 206 -4.46 -18.14 2.30
CA ARG A 206 -3.12 -18.28 1.75
C ARG A 206 -3.06 -19.28 0.60
N ALA A 207 -3.63 -20.47 0.75
CA ALA A 207 -3.59 -21.49 -0.30
C ALA A 207 -4.28 -21.01 -1.58
N ILE A 208 -5.43 -20.32 -1.50
CA ILE A 208 -6.06 -19.71 -2.68
C ILE A 208 -5.09 -18.75 -3.37
N LYS A 209 -4.38 -17.90 -2.61
CA LYS A 209 -3.41 -16.97 -3.19
C LYS A 209 -2.21 -17.70 -3.81
N ASP A 210 -1.71 -18.74 -3.17
CA ASP A 210 -0.53 -19.48 -3.62
C ASP A 210 -0.83 -20.27 -4.91
N MET A 211 -2.10 -20.65 -5.14
CA MET A 211 -2.57 -21.28 -6.39
C MET A 211 -2.64 -20.32 -7.59
N ALA A 212 -2.45 -19.01 -7.40
CA ALA A 212 -2.34 -18.05 -8.51
C ALA A 212 -0.90 -18.05 -9.07
N CYS A 213 -0.54 -19.15 -9.75
CA CYS A 213 0.83 -19.49 -10.12
C CYS A 213 1.58 -18.35 -10.84
N GLU A 214 1.00 -17.78 -11.89
CA GLU A 214 1.62 -16.74 -12.71
C GLU A 214 1.85 -15.46 -11.89
N TYR A 215 0.88 -15.10 -11.03
CA TYR A 215 1.02 -13.96 -10.13
C TYR A 215 2.10 -14.18 -9.07
N GLN A 216 2.21 -15.40 -8.52
CA GLN A 216 3.26 -15.74 -7.55
C GLN A 216 4.65 -15.75 -8.20
N GLN A 217 4.77 -16.29 -9.42
CA GLN A 217 6.02 -16.24 -10.20
C GLN A 217 6.45 -14.79 -10.44
N MET A 218 5.51 -13.91 -10.80
CA MET A 218 5.83 -12.49 -10.97
C MET A 218 6.24 -11.81 -9.66
N LEU A 219 5.63 -12.18 -8.52
CA LEU A 219 6.06 -11.72 -7.20
C LEU A 219 7.46 -12.21 -6.83
N ASP A 220 7.83 -13.43 -7.20
CA ASP A 220 9.16 -13.97 -6.94
C ASP A 220 10.22 -13.27 -7.79
N LEU A 221 9.92 -12.97 -9.06
CA LEU A 221 10.78 -12.13 -9.89
C LEU A 221 10.95 -10.74 -9.28
N LEU A 222 9.86 -10.14 -8.80
CA LEU A 222 9.90 -8.85 -8.11
C LEU A 222 10.81 -8.92 -6.88
N ARG A 223 10.66 -9.92 -6.01
CA ARG A 223 11.49 -10.09 -4.81
C ARG A 223 12.97 -10.32 -5.12
N LYS A 224 13.32 -10.80 -6.31
CA LYS A 224 14.72 -10.98 -6.72
C LYS A 224 15.35 -9.71 -7.28
N ALA A 225 14.55 -8.69 -7.61
CA ALA A 225 15.06 -7.44 -8.15
C ALA A 225 15.73 -6.59 -7.05
N PRO A 226 16.87 -5.92 -7.34
CA PRO A 226 17.69 -5.24 -6.33
C PRO A 226 16.92 -4.31 -5.39
N PHE A 227 16.08 -3.43 -5.96
CA PHE A 227 15.28 -2.47 -5.20
C PHE A 227 14.24 -3.16 -4.29
N PHE A 228 13.61 -4.21 -4.79
CA PHE A 228 12.49 -4.90 -4.14
C PHE A 228 12.93 -6.09 -3.26
N ALA A 229 14.22 -6.40 -3.23
CA ALA A 229 14.79 -7.52 -2.46
C ALA A 229 14.47 -7.46 -0.96
N ARG A 230 14.27 -6.24 -0.44
CA ARG A 230 13.90 -6.00 0.96
C ARG A 230 12.41 -5.74 1.16
N TRP A 231 11.56 -6.33 0.32
CA TRP A 231 10.12 -6.29 0.54
C TRP A 231 9.75 -7.10 1.80
N HIS A 232 9.53 -6.40 2.92
CA HIS A 232 9.19 -7.03 4.18
C HIS A 232 7.88 -7.82 4.08
N ALA A 233 7.98 -9.14 4.17
CA ALA A 233 6.83 -10.04 4.26
C ALA A 233 6.15 -9.88 5.62
N LYS A 234 4.82 -9.99 5.65
CA LYS A 234 4.07 -10.11 6.90
C LYS A 234 4.18 -11.55 7.42
N PRO A 235 4.00 -11.78 8.73
CA PRO A 235 3.95 -13.14 9.28
C PRO A 235 2.93 -14.00 8.56
N VAL A 236 3.25 -15.28 8.34
CA VAL A 236 2.38 -16.23 7.64
C VAL A 236 0.98 -16.32 8.26
N SER A 237 0.92 -16.24 9.60
CA SER A 237 -0.33 -16.34 10.38
C SER A 237 -1.41 -15.34 9.96
N VAL A 238 -1.04 -14.19 9.37
CA VAL A 238 -2.03 -13.19 8.92
C VAL A 238 -2.84 -13.63 7.71
N ASP A 239 -2.39 -14.67 6.99
CA ASP A 239 -3.05 -15.23 5.80
C ASP A 239 -3.50 -16.70 6.02
N SER A 240 -3.21 -17.31 7.18
CA SER A 240 -3.45 -18.74 7.44
C SER A 240 -4.89 -19.11 7.87
N PHE A 241 -5.87 -18.23 7.70
CA PHE A 241 -7.25 -18.52 8.07
C PHE A 241 -8.02 -19.23 6.96
N THR A 242 -8.97 -20.09 7.33
CA THR A 242 -9.95 -20.67 6.41
C THR A 242 -10.96 -19.61 6.01
N VAL A 243 -11.31 -19.54 4.72
CA VAL A 243 -12.35 -18.63 4.26
C VAL A 243 -13.72 -19.19 4.65
N PRO A 244 -14.57 -18.42 5.37
CA PRO A 244 -15.93 -18.85 5.68
C PRO A 244 -16.73 -19.13 4.40
N ARG A 245 -17.65 -20.10 4.50
CA ARG A 245 -18.53 -20.53 3.42
C ARG A 245 -19.85 -19.76 3.44
#